data_AF-A0A6I5NYW8-F1
#
_entry.id   AF-A0A6I5NYW8-F1
#
_cell.length_a   1.000
_cell.length_b   1.000
_cell.length_c   1.000
_cell.angle_alpha   90.00
_cell.angle_beta   90.00
_cell.angle_gamma   90.00
#
_symmetry.space_group_name_H-M   'P 1'
#
loop_
_entity.id
_entity.type
_entity.pdbx_description
1 polymer ?
#
loop_
_entity_poly.entity_id
_entity_poly.type
_entity_poly.pdbx_seq_one_letter_code
_entity_poly.pdbx_strand_id
1 'polypeptide(L)'
;QQAAIRHHAARKAALTEAGVPVTELPFSGKFDLTTKKSLKTLRRQQLYQRRQQITPVNLGRWSHQIFEQGWQTLESLLPQTSALRFRSVTYRDPVTVRGKSIYLNVTQDDAVFNLVLVLAVVVEADSRRNIRIQLYPSGERLLPSGTALALELPDTGEQLQIVRAGEQDNYIQLPPFRCPAERSFRVCIHLAEQVVYENFIS
;
A
#
# COMPACT_ATOMS: atom_id res chain seq x y z
N GLN A 1 -62.36 -14.13 20.48
CA GLN A 1 -62.88 -14.33 19.10
C GLN A 1 -62.09 -13.41 18.18
N GLN A 2 -61.16 -13.98 17.41
CA GLN A 2 -61.28 -14.26 15.96
C GLN A 2 -60.75 -13.07 15.13
N ALA A 3 -59.52 -13.17 14.59
CA ALA A 3 -59.14 -13.78 13.29
C ALA A 3 -59.37 -12.79 12.14
N ALA A 4 -58.32 -12.18 11.57
CA ALA A 4 -57.40 -12.73 10.55
C ALA A 4 -58.03 -12.82 9.14
N ILE A 5 -57.38 -12.18 8.16
CA ILE A 5 -57.22 -12.50 6.72
C ILE A 5 -56.26 -11.41 6.16
N ARG A 6 -54.96 -11.68 5.92
CA ARG A 6 -54.34 -12.28 4.69
C ARG A 6 -54.52 -11.37 3.46
N HIS A 7 -53.59 -11.15 2.53
CA HIS A 7 -52.24 -11.61 2.21
C HIS A 7 -51.81 -10.72 1.02
N HIS A 8 -50.57 -10.23 0.95
CA HIS A 8 -49.86 -10.21 -0.33
C HIS A 8 -48.36 -10.39 -0.06
N ALA A 9 -47.88 -11.58 -0.39
CA ALA A 9 -46.47 -11.91 -0.49
C ALA A 9 -46.00 -11.63 -1.92
N ALA A 10 -44.77 -11.13 -2.08
CA ALA A 10 -43.81 -11.43 -3.15
C ALA A 10 -42.62 -10.46 -2.97
N ARG A 11 -41.51 -10.84 -2.31
CA ARG A 11 -40.39 -11.64 -2.84
C ARG A 11 -39.69 -10.97 -4.04
N LYS A 12 -38.54 -10.33 -3.78
CA LYS A 12 -37.34 -10.14 -4.65
C LYS A 12 -36.43 -9.12 -3.97
N ALA A 13 -35.13 -9.29 -3.81
CA ALA A 13 -34.24 -10.43 -3.89
C ALA A 13 -33.04 -10.04 -3.01
N ALA A 14 -32.50 -11.00 -2.26
CA ALA A 14 -31.17 -10.88 -1.69
C ALA A 14 -30.15 -10.76 -2.83
N LEU A 15 -29.26 -9.78 -2.76
CA LEU A 15 -27.92 -9.88 -3.32
C LEU A 15 -26.93 -9.49 -2.22
N THR A 16 -26.59 -10.53 -1.47
CA THR A 16 -25.33 -10.65 -0.77
C THR A 16 -24.24 -10.75 -1.84
N GLU A 17 -23.48 -9.68 -2.08
CA GLU A 17 -22.16 -9.81 -2.69
C GLU A 17 -21.11 -9.63 -1.61
N ALA A 18 -20.47 -10.75 -1.28
CA ALA A 18 -19.26 -10.79 -0.49
C ALA A 18 -18.13 -10.09 -1.25
N GLY A 19 -17.45 -9.13 -0.62
CA GLY A 19 -16.31 -8.46 -1.22
C GLY A 19 -15.68 -7.39 -0.33
N VAL A 20 -14.99 -7.84 0.74
CA VAL A 20 -14.01 -7.13 1.60
C VAL A 20 -14.36 -5.68 2.02
N PRO A 21 -14.53 -5.39 3.32
CA PRO A 21 -14.71 -4.01 3.76
C PRO A 21 -13.42 -3.20 3.49
N VAL A 22 -13.48 -2.32 2.48
CA VAL A 22 -12.45 -1.28 2.26
C VAL A 22 -12.59 -0.28 3.41
N THR A 23 -11.55 -0.22 4.25
CA THR A 23 -11.56 0.64 5.45
C THR A 23 -11.23 2.07 5.04
N GLU A 24 -12.08 3.03 5.40
CA GLU A 24 -11.72 4.45 5.36
C GLU A 24 -10.72 4.73 6.49
N LEU A 25 -9.56 5.30 6.16
CA LEU A 25 -8.50 5.56 7.15
C LEU A 25 -8.94 6.69 8.10
N PRO A 26 -8.99 6.44 9.43
CA PRO A 26 -9.26 7.51 10.39
C PRO A 26 -8.03 8.42 10.53
N PHE A 27 -8.16 9.68 10.12
CA PHE A 27 -7.11 10.70 10.22
C PHE A 27 -7.20 11.51 11.53
N SER A 28 -7.28 10.82 12.68
CA SER A 28 -7.47 11.49 13.98
C SER A 28 -6.81 10.70 15.11
N GLY A 29 -5.66 11.18 15.62
CA GLY A 29 -5.04 10.58 16.80
C GLY A 29 -3.92 11.45 17.40
N LYS A 30 -3.99 11.73 18.72
CA LYS A 30 -3.04 12.52 19.51
C LYS A 30 -1.85 11.68 20.00
N PHE A 31 -0.71 12.35 20.16
CA PHE A 31 0.61 11.84 20.56
C PHE A 31 0.70 11.33 22.00
N ASP A 32 1.46 10.25 22.21
CA ASP A 32 2.16 9.95 23.47
C ASP A 32 3.60 9.48 23.19
N LEU A 33 4.57 10.00 23.95
CA LEU A 33 6.01 9.90 23.68
C LEU A 33 6.77 9.41 24.92
N THR A 34 7.12 8.12 24.98
CA THR A 34 8.12 7.64 25.95
C THR A 34 9.03 6.54 25.40
N THR A 35 10.25 6.91 24.95
CA THR A 35 11.53 6.21 25.27
C THR A 35 12.76 6.89 24.62
N LYS A 36 13.72 7.35 25.44
CA LYS A 36 14.79 8.29 25.02
C LYS A 36 16.06 7.68 24.37
N LYS A 37 16.28 6.36 24.41
CA LYS A 37 17.50 5.73 23.82
C LYS A 37 17.38 5.41 22.32
N SER A 38 16.16 5.18 21.83
CA SER A 38 15.84 4.99 20.40
C SER A 38 15.95 6.30 19.58
N LEU A 39 15.81 7.45 20.25
CA LEU A 39 15.69 8.76 19.61
C LEU A 39 16.94 9.25 18.88
N LYS A 40 18.16 8.86 19.30
CA LYS A 40 19.39 9.32 18.63
C LYS A 40 19.60 8.65 17.27
N THR A 41 19.36 7.35 17.19
CA THR A 41 19.41 6.59 15.93
C THR A 41 18.29 7.03 15.00
N LEU A 42 17.07 7.19 15.53
CA LEU A 42 15.92 7.68 14.80
C LEU A 42 16.13 9.10 14.25
N ARG A 43 16.72 10.02 15.03
CA ARG A 43 17.06 11.38 14.56
C ARG A 43 18.08 11.37 13.42
N ARG A 44 19.07 10.49 13.49
CA ARG A 44 20.12 10.39 12.48
C ARG A 44 19.55 9.86 11.17
N GLN A 45 18.67 8.86 11.24
CA GLN A 45 17.91 8.34 10.10
C GLN A 45 16.96 9.40 9.52
N GLN A 46 16.24 10.15 10.36
CA GLN A 46 15.40 11.29 9.96
C GLN A 46 16.20 12.41 9.26
N LEU A 47 17.46 12.65 9.63
CA LEU A 47 18.30 13.66 9.00
C LEU A 47 18.86 13.22 7.64
N TYR A 48 19.12 11.91 7.43
CA TYR A 48 19.40 11.37 6.10
C TYR A 48 18.17 11.44 5.19
N GLN A 49 16.98 11.17 5.74
CA GLN A 49 15.69 11.28 5.03
C GLN A 49 15.38 12.72 4.63
N ARG A 50 15.65 13.71 5.49
CA ARG A 50 15.45 15.14 5.17
C ARG A 50 16.40 15.67 4.10
N ARG A 51 17.55 15.00 3.90
CA ARG A 51 18.55 15.32 2.87
C ARG A 51 18.23 14.67 1.52
N GLN A 52 17.55 13.53 1.50
CA GLN A 52 16.93 13.03 0.29
C GLN A 52 15.65 13.83 0.08
N GLN A 53 15.70 14.85 -0.78
CA GLN A 53 14.50 15.51 -1.30
C GLN A 53 13.72 14.47 -2.13
N ILE A 54 13.02 13.55 -1.46
CA ILE A 54 12.12 12.59 -2.09
C ILE A 54 10.93 13.41 -2.55
N THR A 55 10.99 13.90 -3.78
CA THR A 55 9.84 14.46 -4.46
C THR A 55 8.71 13.43 -4.35
N PRO A 56 7.58 13.77 -3.71
CA PRO A 56 6.52 12.81 -3.53
C PRO A 56 5.96 12.38 -4.89
N VAL A 57 5.58 11.12 -4.97
CA VAL A 57 4.90 10.55 -6.12
C VAL A 57 3.50 11.13 -6.19
N ASN A 58 3.16 11.83 -7.26
CA ASN A 58 1.88 12.49 -7.43
C ASN A 58 0.94 11.58 -8.23
N LEU A 59 0.05 10.88 -7.51
CA LEU A 59 -0.92 9.98 -8.13
C LEU A 59 -1.94 10.75 -8.98
N GLY A 60 -2.21 12.02 -8.64
CA GLY A 60 -2.79 13.07 -9.50
C GLY A 60 -2.40 12.95 -10.97
N ARG A 61 -1.09 12.86 -11.23
CA ARG A 61 -0.50 12.85 -12.58
C ARG A 61 -0.62 11.50 -13.30
N TRP A 62 -0.80 10.42 -12.57
CA TRP A 62 -0.90 9.08 -13.15
C TRP A 62 -2.12 8.91 -14.05
N SER A 63 -3.20 9.66 -13.82
CA SER A 63 -4.36 9.68 -14.72
C SER A 63 -4.02 10.21 -16.12
N HIS A 64 -2.96 11.01 -16.25
CA HIS A 64 -2.45 11.55 -17.50
C HIS A 64 -1.26 10.74 -18.05
N GLN A 65 -1.01 9.54 -17.51
CA GLN A 65 0.13 8.69 -17.87
C GLN A 65 1.50 9.35 -17.64
N ILE A 66 1.57 10.31 -16.70
CA ILE A 66 2.83 10.94 -16.29
C ILE A 66 3.27 10.27 -14.99
N PHE A 67 4.48 9.70 -15.00
CA PHE A 67 5.03 8.92 -13.90
C PHE A 67 6.37 9.46 -13.45
N GLU A 68 6.63 9.38 -12.14
CA GLU A 68 7.89 9.76 -11.53
C GLU A 68 9.00 8.75 -11.86
N GLN A 69 10.25 9.19 -11.74
CA GLN A 69 11.42 8.36 -12.01
C GLN A 69 11.40 7.07 -11.18
N GLY A 70 11.72 5.95 -11.84
CA GLY A 70 11.77 4.62 -11.22
C GLY A 70 10.44 3.87 -11.23
N TRP A 71 9.31 4.54 -11.48
CA TRP A 71 8.02 3.89 -11.66
C TRP A 71 7.87 3.35 -13.08
N GLN A 72 7.75 2.03 -13.21
CA GLN A 72 7.76 1.31 -14.48
C GLN A 72 6.55 0.36 -14.59
N THR A 73 6.36 -0.22 -15.76
CA THR A 73 5.37 -1.30 -15.95
C THR A 73 5.82 -2.55 -15.22
N LEU A 74 4.86 -3.38 -14.80
CA LEU A 74 5.18 -4.61 -14.09
C LEU A 74 5.86 -5.65 -14.97
N GLU A 75 5.54 -5.66 -16.27
CA GLU A 75 6.21 -6.51 -17.26
C GLU A 75 7.73 -6.27 -17.28
N SER A 76 8.16 -5.02 -17.05
CA SER A 76 9.58 -4.67 -16.98
C SER A 76 10.25 -5.08 -15.67
N LEU A 77 9.50 -5.13 -14.56
CA LEU A 77 10.07 -5.33 -13.21
C LEU A 77 9.95 -6.77 -12.72
N LEU A 78 8.91 -7.47 -13.14
CA LEU A 78 8.58 -8.83 -12.75
C LEU A 78 8.24 -9.66 -14.01
N PRO A 79 9.19 -9.85 -14.94
CA PRO A 79 8.92 -10.55 -16.22
C PRO A 79 8.50 -12.01 -16.01
N GLN A 80 8.95 -12.63 -14.91
CA GLN A 80 8.62 -14.00 -14.53
C GLN A 80 7.22 -14.15 -13.94
N THR A 81 6.53 -13.05 -13.64
CA THR A 81 5.23 -13.06 -12.98
C THR A 81 4.08 -12.77 -13.92
N SER A 82 4.19 -13.11 -15.21
CA SER A 82 3.10 -13.03 -16.19
C SER A 82 1.81 -13.77 -15.76
N ALA A 83 1.88 -14.62 -14.73
CA ALA A 83 0.74 -15.26 -14.05
C ALA A 83 0.12 -14.44 -12.90
N LEU A 84 0.80 -13.42 -12.36
CA LEU A 84 0.23 -12.40 -11.47
C LEU A 84 -0.59 -11.42 -12.29
N ARG A 85 -1.63 -11.93 -12.96
CA ARG A 85 -2.73 -11.07 -13.35
C ARG A 85 -3.21 -10.48 -12.04
N PHE A 86 -2.93 -9.19 -11.84
CA PHE A 86 -3.69 -8.32 -10.97
C PHE A 86 -5.11 -8.51 -11.47
N ARG A 87 -5.79 -9.53 -10.95
CA ARG A 87 -7.12 -9.88 -11.41
C ARG A 87 -7.87 -8.61 -11.10
N SER A 88 -8.22 -7.90 -12.17
CA SER A 88 -9.26 -6.89 -12.22
C SER A 88 -10.55 -7.63 -11.88
N VAL A 89 -10.63 -8.11 -10.64
CA VAL A 89 -11.88 -8.50 -10.05
C VAL A 89 -12.60 -7.16 -9.95
N THR A 90 -13.44 -6.94 -10.97
CA THR A 90 -14.62 -6.08 -10.96
C THR A 90 -14.43 -4.57 -10.93
N TYR A 91 -13.29 -3.99 -11.33
CA TYR A 91 -13.27 -2.56 -11.65
C TYR A 91 -13.69 -2.38 -13.11
N ARG A 92 -14.89 -1.83 -13.34
CA ARG A 92 -15.28 -1.27 -14.64
C ARG A 92 -14.41 -0.05 -15.01
N ASP A 93 -13.69 0.49 -14.04
CA ASP A 93 -12.90 1.71 -14.15
C ASP A 93 -11.45 1.42 -14.56
N PRO A 94 -10.81 2.36 -15.28
CA PRO A 94 -9.42 2.23 -15.69
C PRO A 94 -8.50 2.17 -14.47
N VAL A 95 -7.78 1.05 -14.31
CA VAL A 95 -6.77 0.86 -13.27
C VAL A 95 -5.39 1.24 -13.81
N THR A 96 -4.69 2.11 -13.09
CA THR A 96 -3.27 2.40 -13.36
C THR A 96 -2.41 1.57 -12.44
N VAL A 97 -1.57 0.71 -13.00
CA VAL A 97 -0.66 -0.16 -12.25
C VAL A 97 0.79 0.17 -12.60
N ARG A 98 1.60 0.47 -11.60
CA ARG A 98 3.04 0.74 -11.73
C ARG A 98 3.79 0.12 -10.57
N GLY A 99 5.05 -0.24 -10.83
CA GLY A 99 5.95 -0.72 -9.80
C GLY A 99 7.24 0.07 -9.75
N LYS A 100 7.98 -0.05 -8.64
CA LYS A 100 9.30 0.53 -8.44
C LYS A 100 10.22 -0.50 -7.77
N SER A 101 11.41 -0.70 -8.31
CA SER A 101 12.44 -1.53 -7.67
C SER A 101 13.02 -0.82 -6.45
N ILE A 102 13.15 -1.56 -5.37
CA ILE A 102 13.68 -1.11 -4.08
C ILE A 102 14.81 -2.06 -3.70
N TYR A 103 16.01 -1.50 -3.54
CA TYR A 103 17.20 -2.24 -3.13
C TYR A 103 17.48 -1.97 -1.66
N LEU A 104 17.58 -3.03 -0.86
CA LEU A 104 17.81 -2.99 0.57
C LEU A 104 19.11 -3.74 0.90
N ASN A 105 20.07 -3.04 1.47
CA ASN A 105 21.36 -3.61 1.87
C ASN A 105 21.32 -3.95 3.36
N VAL A 106 21.26 -5.24 3.69
CA VAL A 106 21.27 -5.71 5.08
C VAL A 106 22.71 -5.94 5.51
N THR A 107 23.20 -5.04 6.37
CA THR A 107 24.59 -4.97 6.82
C THR A 107 25.07 -6.16 7.63
N GLN A 108 24.15 -6.98 8.16
CA GLN A 108 24.53 -8.13 8.98
C GLN A 108 25.16 -9.26 8.15
N ASP A 109 24.75 -9.40 6.89
CA ASP A 109 25.17 -10.48 5.99
C ASP A 109 25.74 -9.97 4.65
N ASP A 110 25.93 -8.65 4.50
CA ASP A 110 26.23 -7.97 3.22
C ASP A 110 25.26 -8.37 2.07
N ALA A 111 24.06 -8.80 2.44
CA ALA A 111 23.04 -9.24 1.51
C ALA A 111 22.30 -8.03 0.91
N VAL A 112 22.15 -8.03 -0.41
CA VAL A 112 21.35 -7.05 -1.14
C VAL A 112 20.05 -7.71 -1.57
N PHE A 113 18.93 -7.22 -1.05
CA PHE A 113 17.60 -7.67 -1.42
C PHE A 113 16.98 -6.71 -2.42
N ASN A 114 16.48 -7.25 -3.53
CA ASN A 114 15.73 -6.50 -4.52
C ASN A 114 14.23 -6.82 -4.37
N LEU A 115 13.45 -5.80 -4.05
CA LEU A 115 12.01 -5.89 -3.90
C LEU A 115 11.32 -5.00 -4.94
N VAL A 116 10.09 -5.31 -5.29
CA VAL A 116 9.26 -4.48 -6.17
C VAL A 116 8.05 -3.99 -5.40
N LEU A 117 8.00 -2.68 -5.13
CA LEU A 117 6.81 -2.01 -4.61
C LEU A 117 5.85 -1.79 -5.77
N VAL A 118 4.63 -2.32 -5.68
CA VAL A 118 3.60 -2.20 -6.70
C VAL A 118 2.41 -1.42 -6.18
N LEU A 119 1.98 -0.42 -6.95
CA LEU A 119 0.77 0.34 -6.72
C LEU A 119 -0.23 0.11 -7.86
N ALA A 120 -1.47 -0.18 -7.47
CA ALA A 120 -2.63 -0.11 -8.35
C ALA A 120 -3.56 1.00 -7.85
N VAL A 121 -3.90 1.92 -8.75
CA VAL A 121 -4.71 3.10 -8.44
C VAL A 121 -5.92 3.12 -9.38
N VAL A 122 -7.10 3.21 -8.79
CA VAL A 122 -8.36 3.46 -9.52
C VAL A 122 -8.88 4.82 -9.07
N VAL A 123 -9.17 5.69 -10.02
CA VAL A 123 -9.80 6.99 -9.76
C VAL A 123 -11.30 6.78 -9.74
N GLU A 124 -11.94 7.08 -8.61
CA GLU A 124 -13.38 6.96 -8.41
C GLU A 124 -14.10 8.26 -8.85
N ALA A 125 -15.40 8.18 -9.13
CA ALA A 125 -16.21 9.30 -9.63
C ALA A 125 -16.27 10.51 -8.67
N ASP A 126 -16.04 10.29 -7.36
CA ASP A 126 -16.02 11.32 -6.33
C ASP A 126 -14.62 11.94 -6.12
N SER A 127 -13.72 11.74 -7.07
CA SER A 127 -12.31 12.18 -7.03
C SER A 127 -11.46 11.52 -5.94
N ARG A 128 -11.96 10.50 -5.23
CA ARG A 128 -11.12 9.66 -4.38
C ARG A 128 -10.35 8.64 -5.22
N ARG A 129 -9.24 8.17 -4.67
CA ARG A 129 -8.43 7.12 -5.26
C ARG A 129 -8.53 5.88 -4.42
N ASN A 130 -8.93 4.78 -5.03
CA ASN A 130 -8.82 3.46 -4.44
C ASN A 130 -7.41 2.93 -4.72
N ILE A 131 -6.64 2.75 -3.64
CA ILE A 131 -5.23 2.46 -3.70
C ILE A 131 -4.99 1.06 -3.12
N ARG A 132 -4.28 0.24 -3.90
CA ARG A 132 -3.76 -1.05 -3.47
C ARG A 132 -2.25 -1.03 -3.58
N ILE A 133 -1.59 -1.47 -2.52
CA ILE A 133 -0.14 -1.44 -2.37
C ILE A 133 0.34 -2.85 -2.03
N GLN A 134 1.26 -3.37 -2.84
CA GLN A 134 1.83 -4.69 -2.72
C GLN A 134 3.35 -4.63 -2.76
N LEU A 135 4.00 -5.62 -2.16
CA LEU A 135 5.45 -5.77 -2.17
C LEU A 135 5.81 -7.19 -2.60
N TYR A 136 6.59 -7.30 -3.66
CA TYR A 136 7.05 -8.57 -4.23
C TYR A 136 8.57 -8.71 -4.08
N PRO A 137 9.12 -9.92 -3.97
CA PRO A 137 10.53 -10.17 -4.22
C PRO A 137 10.82 -10.00 -5.73
N SER A 138 12.05 -9.60 -6.06
CA SER A 138 12.55 -9.56 -7.44
C SER A 138 13.72 -10.53 -7.58
N GLY A 139 13.61 -11.49 -8.51
CA GLY A 139 14.62 -12.52 -8.72
C GLY A 139 14.51 -13.73 -7.77
N GLU A 140 13.90 -13.55 -6.60
CA GLU A 140 13.61 -14.61 -5.63
C GLU A 140 12.14 -15.05 -5.65
N ARG A 141 11.85 -16.23 -5.08
CA ARG A 141 10.47 -16.77 -5.00
C ARG A 141 9.67 -16.27 -3.79
N LEU A 142 10.37 -16.01 -2.69
CA LEU A 142 9.77 -15.66 -1.41
C LEU A 142 10.32 -14.32 -0.94
N LEU A 143 9.53 -13.60 -0.15
CA LEU A 143 10.00 -12.40 0.51
C LEU A 143 11.07 -12.76 1.55
N PRO A 144 12.07 -11.88 1.75
CA PRO A 144 13.03 -12.05 2.84
C PRO A 144 12.30 -12.08 4.20
N SER A 145 12.74 -12.96 5.09
CA SER A 145 12.16 -13.07 6.44
C SER A 145 12.28 -11.74 7.19
N GLY A 146 11.23 -11.40 7.95
CA GLY A 146 11.16 -10.13 8.67
C GLY A 146 10.80 -8.91 7.82
N THR A 147 10.48 -9.08 6.53
CA THR A 147 9.96 -7.99 5.69
C THR A 147 8.62 -7.48 6.24
N ALA A 148 8.44 -6.17 6.30
CA ALA A 148 7.15 -5.55 6.60
C ALA A 148 6.86 -4.37 5.68
N LEU A 149 5.58 -4.18 5.38
CA LEU A 149 5.04 -3.08 4.60
C LEU A 149 4.08 -2.31 5.49
N ALA A 150 4.30 -1.00 5.65
CA ALA A 150 3.49 -0.15 6.51
C ALA A 150 3.00 1.10 5.77
N LEU A 151 1.90 1.65 6.26
CA LEU A 151 1.32 2.92 5.83
C LEU A 151 1.41 3.90 7.00
N GLU A 152 1.92 5.10 6.75
CA GLU A 152 2.12 6.15 7.76
C GLU A 152 1.61 7.51 7.28
N LEU A 153 1.34 8.39 8.25
CA LEU A 153 1.18 9.83 8.00
C LEU A 153 2.54 10.53 7.89
N PRO A 154 2.83 11.24 6.78
CA PRO A 154 4.14 11.86 6.56
C PRO A 154 4.55 12.88 7.64
N ASP A 155 3.57 13.62 8.17
CA ASP A 155 3.78 14.73 9.09
C ASP A 155 4.01 14.27 10.54
N THR A 156 3.29 13.24 10.97
CA THR A 156 3.31 12.73 12.35
C THR A 156 4.16 11.47 12.50
N GLY A 157 4.39 10.73 11.42
CA GLY A 157 4.93 9.36 11.47
C GLY A 157 3.97 8.35 12.10
N GLU A 158 2.69 8.71 12.25
CA GLU A 158 1.68 7.81 12.79
C GLU A 158 1.45 6.64 11.83
N GLN A 159 1.66 5.42 12.32
CA GLN A 159 1.43 4.21 11.57
C GLN A 159 -0.06 3.89 11.52
N LEU A 160 -0.63 3.96 10.32
CA LEU A 160 -2.04 3.69 10.05
C LEU A 160 -2.30 2.19 9.82
N GLN A 161 -1.37 1.50 9.15
CA GLN A 161 -1.47 0.08 8.84
C GLN A 161 -0.09 -0.56 8.77
N ILE A 162 -0.01 -1.88 9.04
CA ILE A 162 1.21 -2.67 8.84
C ILE A 162 0.85 -4.12 8.50
N VAL A 163 1.59 -4.70 7.58
CA VAL A 163 1.55 -6.13 7.25
C VAL A 163 2.98 -6.67 7.27
N ARG A 164 3.16 -7.84 7.88
CA ARG A 164 4.45 -8.54 7.99
C ARG A 164 4.41 -9.80 7.15
N ALA A 165 5.49 -10.07 6.42
CA ALA A 165 5.63 -11.30 5.66
C ALA A 165 5.83 -12.49 6.61
N GLY A 166 5.11 -13.57 6.35
CA GLY A 166 5.41 -14.90 6.86
C GLY A 166 6.54 -15.57 6.06
N GLU A 167 6.99 -16.72 6.53
CA GLU A 167 8.14 -17.44 5.95
C GLU A 167 7.92 -17.95 4.53
N GLN A 168 6.66 -18.10 4.10
CA GLN A 168 6.27 -18.66 2.80
C GLN A 168 5.54 -17.64 1.92
N ASP A 169 5.53 -16.36 2.31
CA ASP A 169 4.87 -15.32 1.54
C ASP A 169 5.73 -14.93 0.33
N ASN A 170 5.17 -15.09 -0.86
CA ASN A 170 5.76 -14.61 -2.11
C ASN A 170 5.37 -13.16 -2.43
N TYR A 171 4.49 -12.55 -1.64
CA TYR A 171 4.20 -11.12 -1.60
C TYR A 171 3.42 -10.77 -0.33
N ILE A 172 3.39 -9.49 0.03
CA ILE A 172 2.48 -8.94 1.04
C ILE A 172 1.71 -7.75 0.47
N GLN A 173 0.55 -7.46 1.06
CA GLN A 173 -0.33 -6.39 0.61
C GLN A 173 -0.95 -5.67 1.81
N LEU A 174 -0.94 -4.33 1.78
CA LEU A 174 -1.73 -3.53 2.73
C LEU A 174 -3.24 -3.69 2.44
N PRO A 175 -4.11 -3.70 3.46
CA PRO A 175 -5.54 -3.54 3.25
C PRO A 175 -5.82 -2.37 2.29
N PRO A 176 -6.56 -2.59 1.17
CA PRO A 176 -6.87 -1.52 0.25
C PRO A 176 -7.60 -0.38 0.97
N PHE A 177 -7.31 0.85 0.55
CA PHE A 177 -7.88 2.05 1.17
C PHE A 177 -8.26 3.08 0.12
N ARG A 178 -9.18 3.96 0.48
CA ARG A 178 -9.51 5.15 -0.31
C ARG A 178 -8.78 6.36 0.23
N CYS A 179 -8.21 7.15 -0.67
CA CYS A 179 -7.51 8.38 -0.34
C CYS A 179 -8.13 9.55 -1.12
N PRO A 180 -8.54 10.64 -0.46
CA PRO A 180 -8.93 11.87 -1.15
C PRO A 180 -7.80 12.42 -2.01
N ALA A 181 -8.12 13.16 -3.08
CA ALA A 181 -7.12 13.90 -3.85
C ALA A 181 -6.36 14.91 -2.96
N GLU A 182 -5.11 15.18 -3.32
CA GLU A 182 -4.15 16.07 -2.65
C GLU A 182 -3.78 15.66 -1.22
N ARG A 183 -4.23 14.49 -0.76
CA ARG A 183 -3.86 13.97 0.56
C ARG A 183 -2.54 13.20 0.51
N SER A 184 -1.62 13.56 1.40
CA SER A 184 -0.33 12.88 1.51
C SER A 184 -0.39 11.64 2.40
N PHE A 185 0.34 10.60 1.99
CA PHE A 185 0.59 9.40 2.78
C PHE A 185 2.02 8.89 2.52
N ARG A 186 2.55 8.05 3.41
CA ARG A 186 3.87 7.45 3.27
C ARG A 186 3.77 5.94 3.33
N VAL A 187 4.47 5.26 2.45
CA VAL A 187 4.68 3.81 2.50
C VAL A 187 6.07 3.54 3.05
N CYS A 188 6.16 2.62 4.01
CA CYS A 188 7.41 2.21 4.62
C CYS A 188 7.65 0.72 4.33
N ILE A 189 8.87 0.40 3.90
CA ILE A 189 9.33 -0.96 3.68
C ILE A 189 10.43 -1.24 4.69
N HIS A 190 10.19 -2.19 5.59
CA HIS A 190 11.13 -2.59 6.62
C HIS A 190 11.76 -3.94 6.28
N LEU A 191 13.07 -4.05 6.46
CA LEU A 191 13.79 -5.30 6.42
C LEU A 191 15.00 -5.22 7.36
N ALA A 192 15.02 -6.08 8.40
CA ALA A 192 15.98 -5.98 9.49
C ALA A 192 16.02 -4.56 10.10
N GLU A 193 17.18 -3.90 10.11
CA GLU A 193 17.35 -2.52 10.59
C GLU A 193 17.16 -1.45 9.50
N GLN A 194 16.93 -1.86 8.25
CA GLN A 194 16.74 -0.95 7.12
C GLN A 194 15.28 -0.58 6.96
N VAL A 195 15.06 0.68 6.62
CA VAL A 195 13.73 1.20 6.28
C VAL A 195 13.84 2.10 5.05
N VAL A 196 13.05 1.80 4.03
CA VAL A 196 12.86 2.64 2.86
C VAL A 196 11.49 3.30 2.93
N TYR A 197 11.42 4.56 2.52
CA TYR A 197 10.21 5.37 2.54
C TYR A 197 9.88 5.84 1.14
N GLU A 198 8.61 5.75 0.77
CA GLU A 198 8.06 6.37 -0.44
C GLU A 198 6.92 7.31 -0.03
N ASN A 199 7.06 8.58 -0.39
CA ASN A 199 6.05 9.60 -0.10
C ASN A 199 5.12 9.75 -1.31
N PHE A 200 3.82 9.87 -1.04
CA PHE A 200 2.80 10.03 -2.06
C PHE A 200 1.94 11.25 -1.76
N ILE A 201 1.49 11.89 -2.83
CA ILE A 201 0.34 12.79 -2.84
C ILE A 201 -0.70 12.13 -3.74
N SER A 202 -1.85 11.80 -3.16
CA SER A 202 -3.00 11.22 -3.88
C SER A 202 -3.50 12.16 -4.95
#